data_AF-A0A135VGG1-F1
#
_entry.id   AF-A0A135VGG1-F1
#
_cell.length_a   1.000
_cell.length_b   1.000
_cell.length_c   1.000
_cell.angle_alpha   90.00
_cell.angle_beta   90.00
_cell.angle_gamma   90.00
#
_symmetry.space_group_name_H-M   'P 1'
#
loop_
_entity.id
_entity.type
_entity.pdbx_description
1 polymer ?
#
loop_
_entity_poly.entity_id
_entity_poly.type
_entity_poly.pdbx_seq_one_letter_code
_entity_poly.pdbx_strand_id
1 'polypeptide(L)'
;MDMDAGVENLGRGTTKGMDALIVVTEPGRRSLSILAKIKKLATDINVGRILAVGNKVAGPDDEEMISRRVESEGIPLLGMVPLDDSVKEADRKGMAPIDLNPHSSGMNAIRAIKERLLQEAGT
;
A
#
# COMPACT_ATOMS: atom_id res chain seq x y z
N MET A 1 -3.01 -5.73 -10.29
CA MET A 1 -3.81 -6.87 -9.82
C MET A 1 -4.09 -6.63 -8.34
N ASP A 2 -5.33 -6.80 -7.89
CA ASP A 2 -5.67 -6.72 -6.46
C ASP A 2 -5.65 -8.12 -5.85
N MET A 3 -5.12 -8.24 -4.63
CA MET A 3 -4.84 -9.52 -3.98
C MET A 3 -5.02 -9.41 -2.47
N ASP A 4 -5.60 -10.45 -1.87
CA ASP A 4 -5.65 -10.57 -0.41
C ASP A 4 -4.24 -10.68 0.21
N ALA A 5 -4.13 -10.28 1.47
CA ALA A 5 -2.88 -10.30 2.24
C ALA A 5 -2.21 -11.70 2.29
N GLY A 6 -3.00 -12.76 2.05
CA GLY A 6 -2.50 -14.10 1.80
C GLY A 6 -1.99 -14.23 0.37
N VAL A 7 -0.69 -13.99 0.15
CA VAL A 7 0.01 -14.27 -1.12
C VAL A 7 0.14 -15.77 -1.42
N GLU A 8 -0.73 -16.59 -0.86
CA GLU A 8 -0.83 -18.04 -1.05
C GLU A 8 -1.35 -18.35 -2.47
N ASN A 9 -2.09 -17.41 -3.05
CA ASN A 9 -2.50 -17.42 -4.46
C ASN A 9 -1.40 -16.91 -5.42
N LEU A 10 -0.24 -16.50 -4.89
CA LEU A 10 0.88 -15.97 -5.67
C LEU A 10 1.72 -17.15 -6.20
N GLY A 11 1.17 -17.85 -7.19
CA GLY A 11 1.84 -18.96 -7.86
C GLY A 11 2.92 -18.48 -8.84
N ARG A 12 3.83 -19.39 -9.23
CA ARG A 12 4.91 -19.10 -10.22
C ARG A 12 4.41 -18.59 -11.58
N GLY A 13 3.11 -18.75 -11.89
CA GLY A 13 2.50 -18.30 -13.14
C GLY A 13 1.98 -16.86 -13.10
N THR A 14 1.50 -16.36 -11.96
CA THR A 14 0.92 -15.01 -11.82
C THR A 14 1.96 -13.93 -11.56
N THR A 15 3.17 -14.32 -11.16
CA THR A 15 4.28 -13.40 -10.86
C THR A 15 5.17 -13.12 -12.06
N LYS A 16 5.08 -13.95 -13.11
CA LYS A 16 5.80 -13.73 -14.36
C LYS A 16 5.34 -12.42 -14.99
N GLY A 17 6.26 -11.46 -15.10
CA GLY A 17 6.01 -10.15 -15.68
C GLY A 17 5.46 -9.11 -14.68
N MET A 18 5.54 -9.37 -13.38
CA MET A 18 5.15 -8.39 -12.37
C MET A 18 6.31 -7.44 -12.03
N ASP A 19 6.20 -6.17 -12.43
CA ASP A 19 7.25 -5.16 -12.21
C ASP A 19 7.41 -4.77 -10.74
N ALA A 20 6.29 -4.67 -10.03
CA ALA A 20 6.25 -4.27 -8.63
C ALA A 20 5.08 -4.93 -7.87
N LEU A 21 5.32 -5.21 -6.59
CA LEU A 21 4.33 -5.54 -5.58
C LEU A 21 4.19 -4.36 -4.62
N ILE A 22 2.99 -3.79 -4.50
CA ILE A 22 2.70 -2.75 -3.53
C ILE A 22 1.96 -3.38 -2.36
N VAL A 23 2.53 -3.27 -1.17
CA VAL A 23 1.97 -3.78 0.08
C VAL A 23 1.29 -2.65 0.82
N VAL A 24 -0.02 -2.75 0.98
CA VAL A 24 -0.80 -1.79 1.77
C VAL A 24 -0.82 -2.25 3.22
N THR A 25 -0.45 -1.37 4.16
CA THR A 25 -0.46 -1.66 5.60
C THR A 25 -1.16 -0.59 6.40
N GLU A 26 -1.84 -0.98 7.47
CA GLU A 26 -2.49 -0.11 8.43
C GLU A 26 -1.65 0.02 9.73
N PRO A 27 -1.90 1.05 10.57
CA PRO A 27 -1.21 1.25 11.84
C PRO A 27 -1.70 0.25 12.90
N GLY A 28 -1.33 -1.02 12.72
CA GLY A 28 -1.68 -2.09 13.62
C GLY A 28 -0.64 -3.20 13.57
N ARG A 29 -0.27 -3.71 14.77
CA ARG A 29 0.76 -4.75 14.91
C ARG A 29 0.52 -5.97 14.01
N ARG A 30 -0.75 -6.36 13.82
CA ARG A 30 -1.13 -7.49 12.96
C ARG A 30 -0.92 -7.19 11.47
N SER A 31 -1.25 -5.99 11.01
CA SER A 31 -1.00 -5.58 9.62
C SER A 31 0.50 -5.53 9.36
N LEU A 32 1.22 -4.89 10.27
CA LEU A 32 2.66 -4.66 10.17
C LEU A 32 3.49 -5.95 10.29
N SER A 33 3.03 -6.95 11.05
CA SER A 33 3.75 -8.23 11.19
C SER A 33 3.79 -9.06 9.92
N ILE A 34 2.87 -8.81 8.98
CA ILE A 34 2.78 -9.58 7.72
C ILE A 34 3.80 -9.09 6.68
N LEU A 35 4.34 -7.87 6.81
CA LEU A 35 5.35 -7.31 5.89
C LEU A 35 6.53 -8.25 5.67
N ALA A 36 7.09 -8.83 6.75
CA ALA A 36 8.19 -9.79 6.66
C ALA A 36 7.81 -11.05 5.86
N LYS A 37 6.59 -11.57 6.05
CA LYS A 37 6.08 -12.74 5.35
C LYS A 37 5.89 -12.45 3.86
N ILE A 38 5.31 -11.29 3.52
CA ILE A 38 5.12 -10.87 2.13
C ILE A 38 6.47 -10.65 1.45
N LYS A 39 7.42 -9.99 2.12
CA LYS A 39 8.77 -9.78 1.58
C LYS A 39 9.43 -11.11 1.21
N LYS A 40 9.39 -12.09 2.12
CA LYS A 40 9.94 -13.42 1.87
C LYS A 40 9.29 -14.08 0.66
N LEU A 41 7.95 -14.09 0.60
CA LEU A 41 7.21 -14.73 -0.48
C LEU A 41 7.46 -14.06 -1.84
N ALA A 42 7.50 -12.74 -1.87
CA ALA A 42 7.81 -11.97 -3.08
C ALA A 42 9.25 -12.24 -3.59
N THR A 43 10.22 -12.41 -2.68
CA THR A 43 11.57 -12.85 -3.04
C THR A 43 11.58 -14.28 -3.62
N ASP A 44 10.86 -15.21 -2.99
CA ASP A 44 10.83 -16.63 -3.40
C ASP A 44 10.26 -16.85 -4.81
N ILE A 45 9.39 -15.95 -5.26
CA ILE A 45 8.76 -15.98 -6.60
C ILE A 45 9.35 -14.96 -7.58
N ASN A 46 10.46 -14.31 -7.19
CA ASN A 46 11.25 -13.39 -8.01
C ASN A 46 10.48 -12.16 -8.53
N VAL A 47 9.72 -11.49 -7.65
CA VAL A 47 9.12 -10.19 -7.95
C VAL A 47 10.22 -9.13 -8.04
N GLY A 48 10.14 -8.26 -9.05
CA GLY A 48 11.17 -7.24 -9.31
C GLY A 48 11.32 -6.21 -8.20
N ARG A 49 10.22 -5.60 -7.74
CA ARG A 49 10.24 -4.54 -6.73
C ARG A 49 9.15 -4.76 -5.69
N ILE A 50 9.45 -4.47 -4.42
CA ILE A 50 8.48 -4.51 -3.32
C ILE A 50 8.43 -3.10 -2.74
N LEU A 51 7.23 -2.54 -2.67
CA LEU A 51 6.95 -1.17 -2.22
C LEU A 51 5.88 -1.21 -1.13
N ALA A 52 5.82 -0.21 -0.27
CA ALA A 52 4.81 -0.11 0.77
C ALA A 52 3.97 1.17 0.66
N VAL A 53 2.71 1.08 1.10
CA VAL A 53 1.81 2.21 1.32
C VAL A 53 1.21 2.08 2.72
N GLY A 54 1.35 3.13 3.55
CA GLY A 54 0.61 3.25 4.79
C GLY A 54 -0.84 3.67 4.52
N ASN A 55 -1.82 3.09 5.19
CA ASN A 55 -3.24 3.38 4.99
C ASN A 55 -3.94 3.61 6.33
N LYS A 56 -5.02 4.41 6.30
CA LYS A 56 -5.84 4.77 7.47
C LYS A 56 -5.03 5.41 8.60
N VAL A 57 -4.04 6.23 8.26
CA VAL A 57 -3.19 6.92 9.23
C VAL A 57 -3.99 8.02 9.92
N ALA A 58 -4.18 7.93 11.24
CA ALA A 58 -4.95 8.89 12.01
C ALA A 58 -4.10 10.03 12.59
N GLY A 59 -2.78 9.88 12.65
CA GLY A 59 -1.88 10.90 13.15
C GLY A 59 -0.40 10.48 13.21
N PRO A 60 0.45 11.31 13.84
CA PRO A 60 1.91 11.12 13.82
C PRO A 60 2.40 9.79 14.41
N ASP A 61 1.73 9.26 15.45
CA ASP A 61 2.11 7.99 16.06
C ASP A 61 1.92 6.80 15.08
N ASP A 62 0.88 6.86 14.25
CA ASP A 62 0.62 5.89 13.19
C ASP A 62 1.67 5.99 12.08
N GLU A 63 2.03 7.22 11.69
CA GLU A 63 3.09 7.48 10.72
C GLU A 63 4.43 6.91 11.19
N GLU A 64 4.79 7.14 12.46
CA GLU A 64 6.03 6.64 13.03
C GLU A 64 6.03 5.11 13.09
N MET A 65 4.92 4.50 13.52
CA MET A 65 4.81 3.04 13.62
C MET A 65 4.99 2.36 12.26
N ILE A 66 4.33 2.87 11.22
CA ILE A 66 4.44 2.33 9.86
C ILE A 66 5.86 2.56 9.32
N SER A 67 6.39 3.79 9.43
CA SER A 67 7.70 4.15 8.89
C SER A 67 8.81 3.28 9.48
N ARG A 68 8.87 3.17 10.81
CA ARG A 68 9.87 2.34 11.50
C ARG A 68 9.79 0.88 11.07
N ARG A 69 8.58 0.34 10.92
CA ARG A 69 8.44 -1.07 10.52
C ARG A 69 8.90 -1.27 9.08
N VAL A 70 8.42 -0.46 8.16
CA VAL A 70 8.74 -0.57 6.73
C VAL A 70 10.25 -0.40 6.50
N GLU A 71 10.87 0.56 7.19
CA GLU A 71 12.32 0.78 7.19
C GLU A 71 13.08 -0.44 7.74
N SER A 72 12.64 -1.04 8.85
CA SER A 72 13.27 -2.24 9.42
C SER A 72 13.26 -3.46 8.48
N GLU A 73 12.28 -3.51 7.57
CA GLU A 73 12.18 -4.53 6.54
C GLU A 73 12.90 -4.11 5.24
N GLY A 74 13.50 -2.92 5.17
CA GLY A 74 14.18 -2.41 3.98
C GLY A 74 13.27 -2.27 2.75
N ILE A 75 11.99 -1.95 2.98
CA ILE A 75 11.01 -1.77 1.91
C ILE A 75 10.83 -0.26 1.67
N PRO A 76 10.91 0.24 0.43
CA PRO A 76 10.61 1.64 0.15
C PRO A 76 9.14 1.99 0.43
N LEU A 77 8.91 3.06 1.20
CA LEU A 77 7.58 3.60 1.46
C LEU A 77 7.23 4.65 0.40
N LEU A 78 6.17 4.42 -0.38
CA LEU A 78 5.68 5.36 -1.38
C LEU A 78 4.96 6.56 -0.76
N GLY A 79 4.26 6.32 0.33
CA GLY A 79 3.54 7.36 1.05
C GLY A 79 2.49 6.77 1.99
N MET A 80 1.67 7.65 2.54
CA MET A 80 0.63 7.28 3.48
C MET A 80 -0.68 7.95 3.13
N VAL A 81 -1.77 7.18 3.21
CA VAL A 81 -3.14 7.66 3.05
C VAL A 81 -3.72 7.90 4.44
N PRO A 82 -4.10 9.14 4.78
CA PRO A 82 -4.71 9.44 6.06
C PRO A 82 -6.07 8.78 6.19
N LEU A 83 -6.54 8.61 7.43
CA LEU A 83 -7.93 8.27 7.69
C LEU A 83 -8.82 9.39 7.14
N ASP A 84 -9.65 9.06 6.16
CA ASP A 84 -10.47 10.03 5.43
C ASP A 84 -11.95 9.60 5.46
N ASP A 85 -12.79 10.39 6.13
CA ASP A 85 -14.21 10.09 6.27
C ASP A 85 -14.97 10.24 4.94
N SER A 86 -14.47 11.02 3.98
CA SER A 86 -15.09 11.11 2.65
C SER A 86 -14.97 9.81 1.87
N VAL A 87 -13.89 9.05 2.08
CA VAL A 87 -13.73 7.70 1.49
C VAL A 87 -14.78 6.74 2.06
N LYS A 88 -15.02 6.79 3.39
CA LYS A 88 -16.06 5.98 4.03
C LYS A 88 -17.46 6.37 3.56
N GLU A 89 -17.69 7.66 3.35
CA GLU A 89 -18.97 8.17 2.86
C GLU A 89 -19.22 7.72 1.40
N ALA A 90 -18.20 7.77 0.55
CA ALA A 90 -18.27 7.30 -0.83
C ALA A 90 -18.65 5.82 -0.89
N ASP A 91 -18.00 4.99 -0.07
CA ASP A 91 -18.33 3.56 0.06
C ASP A 91 -19.79 3.33 0.47
N ARG A 92 -20.28 4.04 1.50
CA ARG A 92 -21.68 3.96 1.94
C ARG A 92 -22.68 4.38 0.85
N LYS A 93 -22.28 5.28 -0.05
CA LYS A 93 -23.10 5.77 -1.17
C LYS A 93 -22.96 4.90 -2.43
N GLY A 94 -22.07 3.90 -2.44
CA GLY A 94 -21.75 3.12 -3.63
C GLY A 94 -21.09 3.96 -4.74
N MET A 95 -20.38 5.02 -4.38
CA MET A 95 -19.68 5.92 -5.30
C MET A 95 -18.18 5.72 -5.18
N ALA A 96 -17.43 5.96 -6.26
CA ALA A 96 -15.98 6.00 -6.16
C ALA A 96 -15.56 7.23 -5.32
N PRO A 97 -14.55 7.12 -4.42
CA PRO A 97 -14.08 8.25 -3.61
C PRO A 97 -13.67 9.48 -4.45
N ILE A 98 -13.08 9.24 -5.62
CA ILE A 98 -12.69 10.31 -6.55
C ILE A 98 -13.88 11.07 -7.14
N ASP A 99 -15.05 10.43 -7.27
CA ASP A 99 -16.26 11.05 -7.79
C ASP A 99 -16.99 11.85 -6.70
N LEU A 100 -16.92 11.40 -5.45
CA LEU A 100 -17.53 12.12 -4.32
C LEU A 100 -16.72 13.34 -3.89
N ASN A 101 -15.41 13.17 -3.66
CA ASN A 101 -14.53 14.25 -3.23
C ASN A 101 -13.11 14.08 -3.81
N PRO A 102 -12.85 14.57 -5.03
CA PRO A 102 -11.56 14.39 -5.71
C PRO A 102 -10.38 15.07 -5.01
N HIS A 103 -10.63 15.98 -4.07
CA HIS A 103 -9.62 16.78 -3.37
C HIS A 103 -9.57 16.50 -1.87
N SER A 104 -10.16 15.39 -1.42
CA SER A 104 -10.05 14.95 -0.03
C SER A 104 -8.59 14.65 0.35
N SER A 105 -8.31 14.57 1.64
CA SER A 105 -6.95 14.29 2.14
C SER A 105 -6.44 12.94 1.64
N GLY A 106 -7.29 11.91 1.64
CA GLY A 106 -6.98 10.60 1.09
C GLY A 106 -6.75 10.63 -0.41
N MET A 107 -7.58 11.34 -1.16
CA MET A 107 -7.43 11.45 -2.63
C MET A 107 -6.16 12.21 -3.03
N ASN A 108 -5.80 13.27 -2.32
CA ASN A 108 -4.55 13.99 -2.56
C ASN A 108 -3.33 13.11 -2.24
N ALA A 109 -3.37 12.34 -1.15
CA ALA A 109 -2.31 11.39 -0.81
C ALA A 109 -2.15 10.29 -1.88
N ILE A 110 -3.25 9.73 -2.38
CA ILE A 110 -3.23 8.73 -3.45
C ILE A 110 -2.62 9.31 -4.74
N ARG A 111 -2.90 10.57 -5.09
CA ARG A 111 -2.26 11.25 -6.24
C ARG A 111 -0.75 11.36 -6.06
N ALA A 112 -0.27 11.78 -4.88
CA ALA A 112 1.15 11.87 -4.59
C ALA A 112 1.85 10.49 -4.63
N ILE A 113 1.20 9.45 -4.09
CA ILE A 113 1.69 8.06 -4.16
C ILE A 113 1.81 7.60 -5.60
N LYS A 114 0.82 7.90 -6.45
CA LYS A 114 0.87 7.59 -7.89
C LYS A 114 2.08 8.25 -8.55
N GLU A 115 2.33 9.53 -8.30
CA GLU A 115 3.47 10.25 -8.88
C GLU A 115 4.80 9.62 -8.47
N ARG A 116 4.95 9.28 -7.19
CA ARG A 116 6.15 8.61 -6.71
C ARG A 116 6.31 7.19 -7.27
N LEU A 117 5.23 6.43 -7.41
CA LEU A 117 5.25 5.12 -8.03
C LEU A 117 5.76 5.19 -9.48
N LEU A 118 5.32 6.17 -10.26
CA LEU A 118 5.78 6.35 -11.64
C LEU A 118 7.28 6.67 -11.72
N GLN A 119 7.78 7.50 -10.81
CA GLN A 119 9.21 7.80 -10.69
C GLN A 119 10.03 6.55 -10.33
N GLU A 120 9.53 5.75 -9.37
CA GLU A 120 10.17 4.51 -8.93
C GLU A 120 10.10 3.40 -9.99
N ALA A 121 9.06 3.37 -10.83
CA ALA A 121 8.87 2.35 -11.87
C ALA A 121 9.77 2.58 -13.10
N GLY A 122 10.24 3.82 -13.33
CA GLY A 122 11.12 4.14 -14.46
C GLY A 122 10.40 4.21 -15.81
N THR A 123 9.15 4.68 -15.81
CA THR A 123 8.35 4.97 -17.01
C THR A 123 8.05 6.46 -17.12
#